data_AF-A0A151P0H6-F1
#
_entry.id   AF-A0A151P0H6-F1
#
_cell.length_a   1.000
_cell.length_b   1.000
_cell.length_c   1.000
_cell.angle_alpha   90.00
_cell.angle_beta   90.00
_cell.angle_gamma   90.00
#
_symmetry.space_group_name_H-M   'P 1'
#
loop_
_entity.id
_entity.type
_entity.pdbx_description
1 polymer ?
#
loop_
_entity_poly.entity_id
_entity_poly.type
_entity_poly.pdbx_seq_one_letter_code
_entity_poly.pdbx_strand_id
1 'polypeptide(L)'
;MIVVGCFLVTICTRAVTRCISIFFVEFQTYFAQDYARTAWIHSIADCATMLCAPLGSFISNRVSCQVGIMLGGMLASTGLILSSFATSLEHLYLSLGVLTGLGFALCYSPAIAMCHML
;
A
#
# COMPACT_ATOMS: atom_id res chain seq x y z
N MET A 1 -15.47 14.76 11.01
CA MET A 1 -15.65 14.11 9.69
C MET A 1 -14.34 13.57 9.12
N ILE A 2 -13.24 14.33 9.18
CA ILE A 2 -11.93 13.94 8.61
C ILE A 2 -11.35 12.69 9.31
N VAL A 3 -11.46 12.60 10.65
CA VAL A 3 -11.02 11.43 11.44
C VAL A 3 -11.71 10.13 11.00
N VAL A 4 -13.03 10.19 10.75
CA VAL A 4 -13.80 9.02 10.29
C VAL A 4 -13.32 8.56 8.91
N GLY A 5 -13.02 9.51 8.01
CA GLY A 5 -12.43 9.20 6.70
C GLY A 5 -11.05 8.55 6.80
N CYS A 6 -10.20 9.05 7.70
CA CYS A 6 -8.87 8.47 7.93
C CYS A 6 -8.96 7.07 8.55
N PHE A 7 -9.89 6.88 9.48
CA PHE A 7 -10.14 5.58 10.11
C PHE A 7 -10.61 4.55 9.09
N LEU A 8 -11.55 4.93 8.22
CA LEU A 8 -12.01 4.08 7.10
C LEU A 8 -10.87 3.71 6.16
N VAL A 9 -10.05 4.68 5.73
CA VAL A 9 -8.93 4.40 4.82
C VAL A 9 -7.88 3.50 5.48
N THR A 10 -7.57 3.72 6.75
CA THR A 10 -6.61 2.89 7.48
C THR A 10 -7.12 1.46 7.64
N ILE A 11 -8.42 1.28 7.92
CA ILE A 11 -9.07 -0.04 7.94
C ILE A 11 -9.00 -0.70 6.57
N CYS A 12 -9.37 0.01 5.49
CA CYS A 12 -9.32 -0.51 4.13
C CYS A 12 -7.89 -0.93 3.76
N THR A 13 -6.89 -0.10 4.05
CA THR A 13 -5.48 -0.43 3.83
C THR A 13 -5.07 -1.70 4.57
N ARG A 14 -5.37 -1.80 5.87
CA ARG A 14 -5.06 -2.99 6.68
C ARG A 14 -5.81 -4.24 6.17
N ALA A 15 -7.07 -4.09 5.76
CA ALA A 15 -7.87 -5.18 5.20
C ALA A 15 -7.26 -5.69 3.88
N VAL A 16 -6.88 -4.79 2.97
CA VAL A 16 -6.24 -5.15 1.70
C VAL A 16 -4.92 -5.88 1.94
N THR A 17 -4.07 -5.42 2.87
CA THR A 17 -2.84 -6.14 3.22
C THR A 17 -3.12 -7.57 3.70
N ARG A 18 -4.18 -7.78 4.51
CA ARG A 18 -4.59 -9.11 4.96
C ARG A 18 -5.11 -9.99 3.82
N CYS A 19 -5.89 -9.42 2.90
CA CYS A 19 -6.36 -10.15 1.71
C CYS A 19 -5.19 -10.58 0.82
N ILE A 20 -4.21 -9.72 0.58
CA ILE A 20 -3.01 -10.02 -0.22
C ILE A 20 -2.23 -11.21 0.36
N SER A 21 -2.16 -11.31 1.69
CA SER A 21 -1.50 -12.45 2.35
C SER A 21 -2.17 -13.79 2.04
N ILE A 22 -3.46 -13.83 1.75
CA ILE A 22 -4.17 -15.07 1.38
C ILE A 22 -3.95 -15.40 -0.10
N PHE A 23 -3.96 -14.37 -0.96
CA PHE A 23 -3.64 -14.51 -2.39
C PHE A 23 -2.20 -14.98 -2.64
N PHE A 24 -1.30 -14.73 -1.70
CA PHE A 24 0.08 -15.22 -1.76
C PHE A 24 0.18 -16.73 -1.98
N VAL A 25 -0.67 -17.51 -1.29
CA VAL A 25 -0.69 -18.98 -1.40
C VAL A 25 -1.19 -19.41 -2.78
N GLU A 26 -2.18 -18.72 -3.32
CA GLU A 26 -2.70 -18.97 -4.67
C GLU A 26 -1.67 -18.60 -5.75
N PHE A 27 -0.98 -17.46 -5.61
CA PHE A 27 0.10 -17.07 -6.54
C PHE A 27 1.25 -18.08 -6.53
N GLN A 28 1.59 -18.64 -5.37
CA GLN A 28 2.60 -19.68 -5.27
C GLN A 28 2.19 -20.94 -6.03
N THR A 29 0.93 -21.38 -5.89
CA THR A 29 0.38 -22.54 -6.60
C THR A 29 0.28 -22.29 -8.10
N TYR A 30 -0.18 -21.10 -8.52
CA TYR A 30 -0.41 -20.76 -9.92
C TYR A 30 0.90 -20.59 -10.71
N PHE A 31 1.89 -19.91 -10.14
CA PHE A 31 3.18 -19.70 -10.80
C PHE A 31 4.22 -20.79 -10.53
N ALA A 32 3.94 -21.73 -9.61
CA ALA A 32 4.86 -22.77 -9.15
C ALA A 32 6.27 -22.22 -8.81
N GLN A 33 6.32 -21.00 -8.26
CA GLN A 33 7.57 -20.31 -7.92
C GLN A 33 7.91 -20.44 -6.43
N ASP A 34 9.20 -20.35 -6.13
CA ASP A 34 9.74 -20.41 -4.77
C ASP A 34 9.11 -19.38 -3.83
N TYR A 35 8.89 -19.80 -2.59
CA TYR A 35 8.34 -18.97 -1.50
C TYR A 35 9.12 -17.66 -1.31
N ALA A 36 10.44 -17.72 -1.49
CA ALA A 36 11.32 -16.55 -1.40
C ALA A 36 10.99 -15.49 -2.47
N ARG A 37 10.65 -15.94 -3.69
CA ARG A 37 10.36 -15.06 -4.82
C ARG A 37 8.98 -14.42 -4.71
N THR A 38 8.06 -15.00 -3.96
CA THR A 38 6.76 -14.37 -3.66
C THR A 38 6.90 -13.44 -2.46
N ALA A 39 7.67 -13.81 -1.44
CA ALA A 39 7.88 -13.03 -0.20
C ALA A 39 8.54 -11.66 -0.44
N TRP A 40 9.38 -11.58 -1.47
CA TRP A 40 10.00 -10.33 -1.90
C TRP A 40 8.98 -9.23 -2.28
N ILE A 41 7.78 -9.59 -2.74
CA ILE A 41 6.73 -8.60 -3.07
C ILE A 41 6.33 -7.81 -1.83
N HIS A 42 6.09 -8.54 -0.73
CA HIS A 42 5.77 -7.93 0.56
C HIS A 42 6.96 -7.12 1.08
N SER A 43 8.17 -7.67 1.00
CA SER A 43 9.38 -6.97 1.43
C SER A 43 9.60 -5.65 0.69
N ILE A 44 9.33 -5.58 -0.63
CA ILE A 44 9.45 -4.34 -1.41
C ILE A 44 8.36 -3.34 -0.99
N ALA A 45 7.13 -3.80 -0.76
CA ALA A 45 6.05 -2.95 -0.26
C ALA A 45 6.38 -2.36 1.12
N ASP A 46 6.93 -3.16 2.04
CA ASP A 46 7.39 -2.70 3.35
C ASP A 46 8.56 -1.73 3.24
N CYS A 47 9.56 -2.04 2.40
CA CYS A 47 10.68 -1.15 2.13
C CYS A 47 10.20 0.21 1.59
N ALA A 48 9.27 0.21 0.63
CA ALA A 48 8.67 1.43 0.09
C ALA A 48 7.91 2.21 1.17
N THR A 49 7.17 1.51 2.03
CA THR A 49 6.44 2.12 3.14
C THR A 49 7.40 2.74 4.17
N MET A 50 8.48 2.05 4.52
CA MET A 50 9.53 2.56 5.41
C MET A 50 10.27 3.76 4.82
N LEU A 51 10.60 3.73 3.52
CA LEU A 51 11.23 4.88 2.85
C LEU A 51 10.31 6.09 2.83
N CYS A 52 9.01 5.85 2.67
CA CYS A 52 8.01 6.89 2.66
C CYS A 52 7.63 7.40 4.04
N ALA A 53 7.96 6.72 5.15
CA ALA A 53 7.70 7.24 6.49
C ALA A 53 8.42 8.58 6.78
N PRO A 54 9.74 8.74 6.55
CA PRO A 54 10.42 10.02 6.71
C PRO A 54 10.02 11.04 5.63
N LEU A 55 9.80 10.60 4.39
CA LEU A 55 9.26 11.45 3.32
C LEU A 55 7.88 11.99 3.68
N GLY A 56 7.04 11.18 4.31
CA GLY A 56 5.71 11.52 4.77
C GLY A 56 5.73 12.61 5.84
N SER A 57 6.69 12.57 6.76
CA SER A 57 6.90 13.68 7.72
C SER A 57 7.29 14.97 7.00
N PHE A 58 8.11 14.89 5.95
CA PHE A 58 8.51 16.06 5.17
C PHE A 58 7.36 16.61 4.30
N ILE A 59 6.57 15.72 3.68
CA ILE A 59 5.45 16.07 2.81
C ILE A 59 4.25 16.58 3.61
N SER A 60 4.04 16.07 4.83
CA SER A 60 2.95 16.52 5.72
C SER A 60 3.10 17.99 6.10
N ASN A 61 4.31 18.55 6.04
CA ASN A 61 4.55 19.97 6.27
C ASN A 61 4.15 20.86 5.06
N ARG A 62 3.84 20.25 3.91
CA ARG A 62 3.57 20.95 2.64
C ARG A 62 2.23 20.58 2.00
N VAL A 63 1.72 19.38 2.23
CA VAL A 63 0.54 18.83 1.56
C VAL A 63 -0.62 18.73 2.55
N SER A 64 -1.80 19.20 2.14
CA SER A 64 -3.04 19.03 2.89
C SER A 64 -3.34 17.53 3.06
N CYS A 65 -3.38 17.08 4.31
CA CYS A 65 -3.67 15.72 4.77
C CYS A 65 -4.77 15.01 3.96
N GLN A 66 -5.85 15.72 3.60
CA GLN A 66 -6.98 15.19 2.82
C GLN A 66 -6.62 14.75 1.39
N VAL A 67 -5.77 15.50 0.70
CA VAL A 67 -5.40 15.20 -0.69
C VAL A 67 -4.54 13.94 -0.74
N GLY A 68 -3.63 13.77 0.22
CA GLY A 68 -2.80 12.57 0.34
C GLY A 68 -3.62 11.30 0.54
N ILE A 69 -4.68 11.36 1.36
CA ILE A 69 -5.59 10.22 1.61
C ILE A 69 -6.34 9.84 0.34
N MET A 70 -6.92 10.82 -0.37
CA MET A 70 -7.64 10.53 -1.61
C MET A 70 -6.72 9.95 -2.69
N LEU A 71 -5.54 10.55 -2.89
CA LEU A 71 -4.58 10.06 -3.88
C LEU A 71 -4.04 8.68 -3.53
N GLY A 72 -3.73 8.41 -2.26
CA GLY A 72 -3.25 7.10 -1.81
C GLY A 72 -4.30 5.99 -2.00
N GLY A 73 -5.57 6.29 -1.68
CA GLY A 73 -6.68 5.36 -1.91
C GLY A 73 -6.94 5.09 -3.40
N MET A 74 -6.86 6.13 -4.24
CA MET A 74 -6.94 5.97 -5.70
C MET A 74 -5.78 5.09 -6.20
N LEU A 75 -4.53 5.41 -5.85
CA LEU A 75 -3.34 4.65 -6.25
C LEU A 75 -3.44 3.17 -5.86
N ALA A 76 -3.87 2.90 -4.62
CA ALA A 76 -4.06 1.53 -4.14
C ALA A 76 -5.15 0.79 -4.93
N SER A 77 -6.26 1.47 -5.23
CA SER A 77 -7.35 0.90 -6.03
C SER A 77 -6.88 0.59 -7.45
N THR A 78 -6.13 1.51 -8.09
CA THR A 78 -5.55 1.26 -9.42
C THR A 78 -4.55 0.12 -9.38
N GLY A 79 -3.70 0.04 -8.34
CA GLY A 79 -2.74 -1.06 -8.16
C GLY A 79 -3.42 -2.42 -8.07
N LEU A 80 -4.53 -2.52 -7.33
CA LEU A 80 -5.33 -3.75 -7.23
C LEU A 80 -6.01 -4.11 -8.57
N ILE A 81 -6.56 -3.13 -9.28
CA ILE A 81 -7.18 -3.36 -10.59
C ILE A 81 -6.12 -3.84 -11.59
N LEU A 82 -4.94 -3.20 -11.63
CA LEU A 82 -3.81 -3.62 -12.48
C LEU A 82 -3.35 -5.03 -12.12
N SER A 83 -3.32 -5.38 -10.83
CA SER A 83 -2.98 -6.72 -10.37
C SER A 83 -3.96 -7.77 -10.89
N SER A 84 -5.24 -7.43 -11.11
CA SER A 84 -6.23 -8.36 -11.68
C SER A 84 -5.97 -8.69 -13.15
N PHE A 85 -5.24 -7.83 -13.87
CA PHE A 85 -4.83 -8.07 -15.27
C PHE A 85 -3.39 -8.57 -15.39
N ALA A 86 -2.68 -8.75 -14.27
CA ALA A 86 -1.28 -9.15 -14.28
C ALA A 86 -1.14 -10.62 -14.68
N THR A 87 -0.54 -10.85 -15.85
CA THR A 87 -0.23 -12.19 -16.39
C THR A 87 1.17 -12.69 -16.00
N SER A 88 2.01 -11.81 -15.43
CA SER A 88 3.40 -12.11 -15.07
C SER A 88 3.75 -11.65 -13.66
N LEU A 89 4.62 -12.42 -12.99
CA LEU A 89 5.11 -12.14 -11.63
C LEU A 89 5.78 -10.76 -11.50
N GLU A 90 6.54 -10.34 -12.51
CA GLU A 90 7.14 -9.00 -12.61
C GLU A 90 6.09 -7.86 -12.57
N HIS A 91 4.95 -8.07 -13.24
CA HIS A 91 3.84 -7.11 -13.22
C HIS A 91 3.17 -7.05 -11.85
N LEU A 92 3.11 -8.20 -11.17
CA LEU A 92 2.63 -8.29 -9.80
C LEU A 92 3.56 -7.52 -8.84
N TYR A 93 4.88 -7.63 -9.03
CA TYR A 93 5.85 -6.86 -8.26
C TYR A 93 5.66 -5.35 -8.38
N LEU A 94 5.47 -4.86 -9.61
CA LEU A 94 5.26 -3.42 -9.85
C LEU A 94 3.91 -2.94 -9.35
N SER A 95 2.83 -3.67 -9.62
CA SER A 95 1.47 -3.27 -9.24
C SER A 95 1.23 -3.46 -7.73
N LEU A 96 1.37 -4.68 -7.23
CA LEU A 96 1.09 -5.05 -5.83
C LEU A 96 2.18 -4.57 -4.86
N GLY A 97 3.45 -4.63 -5.26
CA GLY A 97 4.57 -4.19 -4.42
C GLY A 97 4.73 -2.67 -4.43
N VAL A 98 5.05 -2.10 -5.59
CA VAL A 98 5.43 -0.67 -5.70
C VAL A 98 4.21 0.25 -5.70
N LEU A 99 3.20 -0.01 -6.53
CA LEU A 99 2.04 0.89 -6.68
C LEU A 99 1.18 0.92 -5.41
N THR A 100 0.77 -0.25 -4.90
CA THR A 100 0.01 -0.32 -3.64
C THR A 100 0.86 0.06 -2.43
N GLY A 101 2.15 -0.28 -2.41
CA GLY A 101 3.08 0.15 -1.36
C GLY A 101 3.19 1.67 -1.28
N LEU A 102 3.35 2.35 -2.43
CA LEU A 102 3.31 3.81 -2.51
C LEU A 102 1.94 4.37 -2.10
N GLY A 103 0.84 3.76 -2.54
CA GLY A 103 -0.51 4.16 -2.12
C GLY A 103 -0.69 4.12 -0.60
N PHE A 104 -0.23 3.04 0.05
CA PHE A 104 -0.26 2.89 1.51
C PHE A 104 0.66 3.85 2.23
N ALA A 105 1.86 4.08 1.69
CA ALA A 105 2.79 5.08 2.18
C ALA A 105 2.16 6.50 2.21
N LEU A 106 1.51 6.91 1.12
CA LEU A 106 0.81 8.19 1.06
C LEU A 106 -0.35 8.27 2.07
N CYS A 107 -1.07 7.18 2.29
CA CYS A 107 -2.10 7.09 3.33
C CYS A 107 -1.53 7.07 4.76
N TYR A 108 -0.27 6.70 4.97
CA TYR A 108 0.35 6.61 6.29
C TYR A 108 0.84 7.97 6.81
N SER A 109 1.32 8.83 5.91
CA SER A 109 1.72 10.22 6.20
C SER A 109 0.68 11.02 7.02
N PRO A 110 -0.62 11.05 6.66
CA PRO A 110 -1.65 11.74 7.44
C PRO A 110 -1.98 11.05 8.77
N ALA A 111 -1.87 9.72 8.85
CA ALA A 111 -2.10 8.96 10.08
C ALA A 111 -1.08 9.35 11.17
N ILE A 112 0.20 9.46 10.80
CA ILE A 112 1.27 9.91 11.70
C ILE A 112 1.03 11.36 12.14
N ALA A 113 0.67 12.24 11.20
CA ALA A 113 0.40 13.65 11.51
C ALA A 113 -0.74 13.83 12.51
N MET A 114 -1.81 13.03 12.41
CA MET A 114 -2.90 13.04 13.41
C MET A 114 -2.46 12.49 14.76
N CYS A 115 -1.67 11.41 14.80
CA CYS A 115 -1.17 10.85 16.06
C CYS A 115 -0.25 11.82 16.80
N HIS A 116 0.53 12.65 16.09
CA HIS A 116 1.40 13.64 16.74
C HIS A 116 0.62 14.83 17.32
N MET A 117 -0.63 15.04 16.91
CA MET A 117 -1.44 16.19 17.33
C MET A 117 -2.34 15.89 18.55
N LEU A 118 -2.31 14.65 19.06
CA LEU A 118 -3.13 14.15 20.17
C LEU A 118 -2.25 13.89 21.39
#